data_AF-A0A7C7QDX1-F1
#
_entry.id   AF-A0A7C7QDX1-F1
#
_cell.length_a   1.000
_cell.length_b   1.000
_cell.length_c   1.000
_cell.angle_alpha   90.00
_cell.angle_beta   90.00
_cell.angle_gamma   90.00
#
_symmetry.space_group_name_H-M   'P 1'
#
loop_
_entity.id
_entity.type
_entity.pdbx_description
1 polymer ?
#
loop_
_entity_poly.entity_id
_entity_poly.type
_entity_poly.pdbx_seq_one_letter_code
_entity_poly.pdbx_strand_id
1 'polypeptide(L)'
;MKGLKVYVDDELERHFRKVAMEVYGYGRGSISRAVEDAMRRWLSEYEILEGIEIPEDPIKAVRGMLKHVKKSGVELQHEVRRIRARKAI
;
A
#
# COMPACT_ATOMS: atom_id res chain seq x y z
N MET A 1 23.74 -2.42 -11.72
CA MET A 1 22.37 -2.04 -12.13
C MET A 1 22.23 -2.27 -13.62
N LYS A 2 21.06 -2.74 -14.09
CA LYS A 2 20.73 -2.82 -15.51
C LYS A 2 19.85 -1.61 -15.88
N GLY A 3 20.07 -1.04 -17.05
CA GLY A 3 19.25 0.04 -17.58
C GLY A 3 18.01 -0.50 -18.29
N LEU A 4 16.89 0.20 -18.18
CA LEU A 4 15.67 -0.06 -18.94
C LEU A 4 15.44 1.14 -19.87
N LYS A 5 15.33 0.88 -21.18
CA LYS A 5 14.97 1.92 -22.16
C LYS A 5 13.46 1.89 -22.35
N VAL A 6 12.81 3.01 -22.07
CA VAL A 6 11.37 3.22 -22.26
C VAL A 6 11.12 4.46 -23.09
N TYR A 7 9.98 4.48 -23.76
CA TYR A 7 9.47 5.63 -24.49
C TYR A 7 8.23 6.13 -23.77
N VAL A 8 8.19 7.41 -23.46
CA VAL A 8 7.09 8.09 -22.78
C VAL A 8 6.81 9.41 -23.49
N ASP A 9 5.61 9.94 -23.31
CA ASP A 9 5.26 11.26 -23.83
C ASP A 9 6.14 12.36 -23.18
N ASP A 10 6.51 13.37 -23.97
CA ASP A 10 7.43 14.43 -23.56
C ASP A 10 6.87 15.28 -22.40
N GLU A 11 5.55 15.52 -22.36
CA GLU A 11 4.94 16.29 -21.28
C GLU A 11 4.94 15.49 -19.98
N LEU A 12 4.61 14.19 -20.07
CA LEU A 12 4.69 13.27 -18.94
C LEU A 12 6.12 13.19 -18.40
N GLU A 13 7.11 13.09 -19.27
CA GLU A 13 8.52 13.00 -18.90
C GLU A 13 8.99 14.23 -18.13
N ARG A 14 8.69 15.43 -18.66
CA ARG A 14 9.05 16.69 -18.00
C ARG A 14 8.40 16.81 -16.62
N HIS A 15 7.11 16.49 -16.53
CA HIS A 15 6.39 16.57 -15.26
C HIS A 15 6.95 15.56 -14.26
N PHE A 16 7.16 14.32 -14.68
CA PHE A 16 7.72 13.27 -13.83
C PHE A 16 9.09 13.65 -13.26
N ARG A 17 9.99 14.19 -14.09
CA ARG A 17 11.32 14.64 -13.63
C ARG A 17 11.24 15.73 -12.58
N LYS A 18 10.37 16.73 -12.78
CA LYS A 18 10.17 17.82 -11.83
C LYS A 18 9.75 17.27 -10.48
N VAL A 19 8.71 16.43 -10.44
CA VAL A 19 8.19 15.85 -9.19
C VAL A 19 9.23 14.91 -8.55
N ALA A 20 9.92 14.09 -9.33
CA ALA A 20 10.98 13.23 -8.83
C ALA A 20 12.08 14.03 -8.11
N MET A 21 12.46 15.18 -8.65
CA MET A 21 13.43 16.07 -8.03
C MET A 21 12.89 16.77 -6.78
N GLU A 22 11.62 17.20 -6.79
CA GLU A 22 10.97 17.79 -5.61
C GLU A 22 10.86 16.80 -4.44
N VAL A 23 10.61 15.51 -4.74
CA VAL A 23 10.45 14.46 -3.71
C VAL A 23 11.79 13.91 -3.22
N TYR A 24 12.72 13.58 -4.11
CA TYR A 24 13.97 12.88 -3.76
C TYR A 24 15.21 13.78 -3.78
N GLY A 25 15.05 15.05 -4.13
CA GLY A 25 16.10 16.05 -4.24
C GLY A 25 16.71 16.17 -5.65
N TYR A 26 17.50 17.23 -5.83
CA TYR A 26 18.11 17.60 -7.12
C TYR A 26 19.45 16.88 -7.40
N GLY A 27 19.78 15.85 -6.61
CA GLY A 27 21.01 15.07 -6.75
C GLY A 27 20.92 13.99 -7.83
N ARG A 28 22.06 13.34 -8.09
CA ARG A 28 22.12 12.18 -8.98
C ARG A 28 21.26 11.03 -8.44
N GLY A 29 20.42 10.46 -9.30
CA GLY A 29 19.66 9.25 -9.01
C GLY A 29 18.22 9.48 -8.52
N SER A 30 17.75 10.72 -8.39
CA SER A 30 16.36 11.02 -8.01
C SER A 30 15.35 10.42 -8.99
N ILE A 31 15.58 10.57 -10.29
CA ILE A 31 14.75 9.96 -11.35
C ILE A 31 14.76 8.44 -11.23
N SER A 32 15.93 7.82 -11.06
CA SER A 32 16.03 6.36 -10.95
C SER A 32 15.27 5.82 -9.74
N ARG A 33 15.34 6.50 -8.58
CA ARG A 33 14.56 6.14 -7.39
C ARG A 33 13.06 6.29 -7.63
N ALA A 34 12.63 7.39 -8.25
CA ALA A 34 11.23 7.61 -8.56
C ALA A 34 10.68 6.53 -9.51
N VAL A 35 11.46 6.13 -10.54
CA VAL A 35 11.08 5.04 -11.45
C VAL A 35 10.99 3.71 -10.71
N GLU A 36 11.96 3.39 -9.87
CA GLU A 36 11.94 2.14 -9.09
C GLU A 36 10.73 2.09 -8.15
N ASP A 37 10.43 3.18 -7.45
CA ASP A 37 9.25 3.28 -6.58
C ASP A 37 7.94 3.17 -7.37
N ALA A 38 7.85 3.80 -8.55
CA ALA A 38 6.69 3.69 -9.43
C ALA A 38 6.48 2.24 -9.92
N MET A 39 7.55 1.57 -10.36
CA MET A 39 7.50 0.17 -10.81
C MET A 39 7.09 -0.76 -9.67
N ARG A 40 7.60 -0.57 -8.45
CA ARG A 40 7.21 -1.36 -7.27
C ARG A 40 5.73 -1.18 -6.93
N ARG A 41 5.22 0.05 -7.01
CA ARG A 41 3.79 0.33 -6.78
C ARG A 41 2.92 -0.33 -7.84
N TRP A 42 3.30 -0.19 -9.11
CA TRP A 42 2.61 -0.86 -10.22
C TRP A 42 2.59 -2.37 -10.01
N LEU A 43 3.72 -3.01 -9.75
CA LEU A 43 3.78 -4.44 -9.48
C LEU A 43 2.91 -4.83 -8.28
N SER A 44 2.98 -4.09 -7.18
CA SER A 44 2.16 -4.40 -6.00
C SER A 44 0.67 -4.32 -6.29
N GLU A 45 0.22 -3.37 -7.11
CA GLU A 45 -1.19 -3.23 -7.49
C GLU A 45 -1.71 -4.45 -8.27
N TYR A 46 -0.88 -5.04 -9.13
CA TYR A 46 -1.28 -6.14 -10.00
C TYR A 46 -0.87 -7.54 -9.47
N GLU A 47 0.22 -7.67 -8.71
CA GLU A 47 0.64 -8.92 -8.08
C GLU A 47 -0.26 -9.30 -6.90
N ILE A 48 -0.85 -8.32 -6.20
CA ILE A 48 -1.92 -8.60 -5.22
C ILE A 48 -3.12 -9.26 -5.91
N LEU A 49 -3.34 -9.02 -7.21
CA LEU A 49 -4.43 -9.64 -7.96
C LEU A 49 -4.06 -11.01 -8.54
N GLU A 50 -2.78 -11.30 -8.80
CA GLU A 50 -2.32 -12.54 -9.44
C GLU A 50 -2.17 -13.77 -8.52
N GLY A 51 -2.63 -13.70 -7.27
CA GLY A 51 -2.59 -14.86 -6.36
C GLY A 51 -3.62 -14.84 -5.24
N ILE A 52 -4.50 -13.84 -5.21
CA ILE A 52 -5.61 -13.81 -4.27
C ILE A 52 -6.80 -14.47 -4.95
N GLU A 53 -7.00 -15.75 -4.65
CA GLU A 53 -8.33 -16.34 -4.78
C GLU A 53 -9.25 -15.60 -3.81
N ILE A 54 -9.98 -14.60 -4.32
CA ILE A 54 -11.05 -13.97 -3.56
C ILE A 54 -12.08 -15.08 -3.31
N PRO A 55 -12.31 -15.49 -2.05
CA PRO A 55 -13.28 -16.53 -1.77
C PRO A 55 -14.65 -16.10 -2.29
N GLU A 56 -15.46 -17.05 -2.77
CA GLU A 56 -16.83 -16.79 -3.25
C GLU A 56 -17.67 -15.99 -2.23
N ASP A 57 -17.40 -16.20 -0.93
CA ASP A 57 -17.92 -15.38 0.17
C ASP A 57 -16.77 -14.84 1.05
N PRO A 58 -16.26 -13.64 0.75
CA PRO A 58 -15.18 -13.01 1.51
C PRO A 58 -15.58 -12.73 2.97
N ILE A 59 -16.85 -12.42 3.22
CA ILE A 59 -17.37 -12.09 4.55
C ILE A 59 -17.31 -13.34 5.44
N LYS A 60 -17.72 -14.50 4.91
CA LYS A 60 -17.65 -15.78 5.62
C LYS A 60 -16.21 -16.23 5.83
N ALA A 61 -15.32 -16.02 4.85
CA ALA A 61 -13.89 -16.32 5.01
C ALA A 61 -13.28 -15.54 6.18
N VAL A 62 -13.47 -14.22 6.20
CA VAL A 62 -13.02 -13.35 7.31
C VAL A 62 -13.64 -13.77 8.65
N ARG A 63 -14.94 -14.08 8.67
CA ARG A 63 -15.62 -14.58 9.88
C ARG A 63 -15.00 -15.90 10.38
N GLY A 64 -14.63 -16.80 9.48
CA GLY A 64 -13.95 -18.06 9.79
C GLY A 64 -12.58 -17.82 10.42
N MET A 65 -11.78 -16.92 9.85
CA MET A 65 -10.47 -16.53 10.40
C MET A 65 -10.59 -16.00 11.83
N LEU A 66 -11.65 -15.23 12.11
CA LEU A 66 -11.91 -14.63 13.43
C LEU A 66 -12.56 -15.59 14.44
N LYS A 67 -12.80 -16.87 14.11
CA LYS A 67 -13.49 -17.83 14.99
C LYS A 67 -12.79 -18.07 16.33
N HIS A 68 -11.47 -17.87 16.39
CA HIS A 68 -10.68 -17.99 17.61
C HIS A 68 -10.93 -16.82 18.60
N VAL A 69 -11.48 -15.71 18.12
CA VAL A 69 -11.84 -14.56 18.94
C VAL A 69 -13.18 -14.86 19.62
N LYS A 70 -13.12 -15.24 20.90
CA LYS A 70 -14.31 -15.61 21.70
C LYS A 70 -15.12 -14.40 22.21
N LYS A 71 -14.87 -13.21 21.68
CA LYS A 71 -15.56 -11.97 22.07
C LYS A 71 -16.44 -11.50 20.92
N SER A 72 -17.65 -11.06 21.25
CA SER A 72 -18.53 -10.38 20.30
C SER A 72 -17.94 -9.02 19.89
N GLY A 73 -18.41 -8.49 18.76
CA GLY A 73 -18.02 -7.16 18.30
C GLY A 73 -18.35 -6.07 19.33
N VAL A 74 -19.45 -6.22 20.08
CA VAL A 74 -19.87 -5.29 21.14
C VAL A 74 -18.90 -5.34 22.32
N GLU A 75 -18.47 -6.53 22.75
CA GLU A 75 -17.48 -6.67 23.83
C GLU A 75 -16.13 -6.06 23.46
N LEU A 76 -15.68 -6.28 22.23
CA LEU A 76 -14.46 -5.66 21.70
C LEU A 76 -14.57 -4.13 21.67
N GLN A 77 -15.73 -3.58 21.32
CA GLN A 77 -15.97 -2.13 21.36
C GLN A 77 -15.89 -1.56 22.78
N HIS A 78 -16.48 -2.24 23.76
CA HIS A 78 -16.36 -1.83 25.17
C HIS A 78 -14.91 -1.89 25.67
N GLU A 79 -14.16 -2.90 25.27
CA GLU A 79 -12.74 -3.03 25.61
C GLU A 79 -11.90 -1.91 25.00
N VAL A 80 -12.12 -1.57 23.73
CA VAL A 80 -11.46 -0.43 23.08
C VAL A 80 -11.76 0.88 23.81
N ARG A 81 -13.03 1.12 24.21
CA ARG A 81 -13.40 2.31 24.99
C ARG A 81 -12.64 2.38 26.32
N ARG A 82 -12.50 1.26 27.04
CA ARG A 82 -11.73 1.19 28.29
C ARG A 82 -10.24 1.46 28.08
N ILE A 83 -9.64 0.87 27.04
CA ILE A 83 -8.22 1.09 26.71
C ILE A 83 -7.96 2.57 26.39
N ARG A 84 -8.84 3.21 25.62
CA ARG A 84 -8.72 4.63 25.27
C ARG A 84 -8.85 5.53 26.49
N ALA A 85 -9.81 5.25 27.38
CA ALA A 85 -9.98 6.00 28.62
C ALA A 85 -8.75 5.90 29.54
N ARG A 86 -8.11 4.73 29.62
CA ARG A 86 -6.86 4.54 30.38
C ARG A 86 -5.64 5.22 29.77
N LYS A 87 -5.62 5.45 28.46
CA LYS A 87 -4.53 6.17 27.76
C LYS A 87 -4.65 7.69 27.82
N ALA A 88 -5.82 8.22 28.18
CA ALA A 88 -6.08 9.65 28.28
C ALA A 88 -5.80 10.23 29.67
N ILE A 89 -5.33 9.39 30.60
CA ILE A 89 -4.85 9.71 31.95
C ILE A 89 -3.34 9.46 31.94
#